data_AF-K1L3P0-F1
#
_entry.id   AF-K1L3P0-F1
#
_cell.length_a   1.000
_cell.length_b   1.000
_cell.length_c   1.000
_cell.angle_alpha   90.00
_cell.angle_beta   90.00
_cell.angle_gamma   90.00
#
_symmetry.space_group_name_H-M   'P 1'
#
loop_
_entity.id
_entity.type
_entity.pdbx_description
1 polymer ?
#
loop_
_entity_poly.entity_id
_entity_poly.type
_entity_poly.pdbx_seq_one_letter_code
_entity_poly.pdbx_strand_id
1 'polypeptide(L)' 'MAKEIDLKRIVTNLSKLGVTATVTKSRLELLKVLTPPTQTPQAQN' A
#
# COMPACT_ATOMS: atom_id res chain seq x y z
N MET A 1 5.98 -3.82 -4.32
CA MET A 1 5.75 -4.97 -3.41
C MET A 1 5.64 -4.58 -1.93
N ALA A 2 6.53 -3.75 -1.36
CA ALA A 2 6.56 -3.45 0.08
C ALA A 2 5.21 -2.98 0.68
N LYS A 3 4.57 -1.97 0.07
CA LYS A 3 3.28 -1.44 0.55
C LYS A 3 2.15 -2.46 0.60
N GLU A 4 2.16 -3.45 -0.30
CA GLU A 4 1.14 -4.48 -0.34
C GLU A 4 1.34 -5.52 0.79
N ILE A 5 2.59 -5.79 1.15
CA ILE A 5 2.97 -6.63 2.30
C ILE A 5 2.56 -5.93 3.61
N ASP A 6 2.77 -4.61 3.70
CA ASP A 6 2.38 -3.82 4.87
C ASP A 6 0.86 -3.77 5.04
N LEU A 7 0.09 -3.60 3.96
CA LEU A 7 -1.38 -3.65 4.02
C LEU A 7 -1.90 -5.00 4.55
N LYS A 8 -1.31 -6.11 4.11
CA LYS A 8 -1.68 -7.45 4.60
C LYS A 8 -1.39 -7.61 6.09
N ARG A 9 -0.28 -7.06 6.58
CA ARG A 9 0.05 -7.03 8.01
C ARG A 9 -0.94 -6.19 8.81
N ILE A 10 -1.33 -5.01 8.32
CA ILE A 10 -2.33 -4.16 8.96
C ILE A 10 -3.66 -4.90 9.08
N VAL A 11 -4.15 -5.49 7.99
CA VAL A 11 -5.41 -6.25 7.98
C VAL A 11 -5.35 -7.42 8.97
N THR A 12 -4.22 -8.12 9.03
CA THR A 12 -4.02 -9.22 9.98
C THR A 12 -4.09 -8.74 11.43
N ASN A 13 -3.48 -7.59 11.74
CA ASN A 13 -3.51 -7.02 13.09
C ASN A 13 -4.90 -6.51 13.47
N LEU A 14 -5.63 -5.90 12.54
CA LEU A 14 -7.02 -5.49 12.76
C LEU A 14 -7.92 -6.70 13.03
N SER A 15 -7.77 -7.79 12.28
CA SER A 15 -8.49 -9.03 12.54
C SER A 15 -8.20 -9.60 13.93
N LYS A 16 -6.96 -9.52 14.42
CA LYS A 16 -6.59 -9.92 15.80
C LYS A 16 -7.26 -9.05 16.87
N LEU A 17 -7.59 -7.80 16.54
CA LEU A 17 -8.33 -6.88 17.41
C LEU A 17 -9.86 -7.03 17.26
N GLY A 18 -10.34 -8.02 16.50
CA GLY A 18 -11.77 -8.23 16.23
C GLY A 18 -12.36 -7.25 15.20
N VAL A 19 -11.51 -6.46 14.53
CA VAL A 19 -11.94 -5.51 13.49
C VAL A 19 -11.80 -6.15 12.13
N THR A 20 -12.92 -6.32 11.42
CA THR A 20 -12.91 -6.85 10.05
C THR A 20 -12.44 -5.78 9.07
N ALA A 21 -11.34 -6.06 8.39
CA ALA A 21 -10.82 -5.23 7.31
C ALA A 21 -10.59 -6.08 6.06
N THR A 22 -10.78 -5.50 4.87
CA THR A 22 -10.61 -6.19 3.59
C THR A 22 -9.85 -5.32 2.61
N VAL A 23 -8.90 -5.92 1.91
CA VAL A 23 -8.16 -5.26 0.83
C VAL A 23 -8.87 -5.56 -0.49
N THR A 24 -9.39 -4.52 -1.14
CA THR A 24 -9.99 -4.64 -2.47
C THR A 24 -9.00 -4.23 -3.56
N LYS A 25 -9.13 -4.83 -4.76
CA LYS A 25 -8.29 -4.49 -5.92
C LYS A 25 -8.38 -2.99 -6.26
N SER A 26 -9.59 -2.43 -6.29
CA SER A 26 -9.79 -1.00 -6.58
C SER A 26 -9.06 -0.08 -5.60
N ARG A 27 -9.02 -0.42 -4.30
CA ARG A 27 -8.27 0.36 -3.29
C ARG A 27 -6.76 0.26 -3.48
N LEU A 28 -6.25 -0.92 -3.89
CA LEU A 28 -4.83 -1.09 -4.22
C LEU A 28 -4.42 -0.29 -5.46
N GLU A 29 -5.27 -0.24 -6.47
CA GLU A 29 -5.02 0.53 -7.69
C GLU A 29 -5.03 2.03 -7.40
N LEU A 30 -6.00 2.53 -6.63
CA LEU A 30 -6.03 3.92 -6.17
C LEU A 30 -4.77 4.29 -5.38
N LEU A 31 -4.27 3.40 -4.52
CA LEU A 31 -3.02 3.61 -3.78
C LEU A 31 -1.80 3.78 -4.70
N LYS A 32 -1.76 3.08 -5.84
CA LYS A 32 -0.68 3.24 -6.85
C LYS A 32 -0.79 4.55 -7.61
N VAL A 33 -2.01 5.03 -7.85
CA VAL A 33 -2.25 6.32 -8.52
C VAL A 33 -1.94 7.49 -7.58
N LEU A 34 -2.29 7.36 -6.29
CA LEU A 34 -2.06 8.39 -5.28
C LEU A 34 -0.61 8.44 -4.77
N THR A 35 0.20 7.42 -5.06
CA THR A 35 1.62 7.53 -4.76
C THR A 35 2.27 8.59 -5.63
N PRO A 36 3.02 9.54 -5.03
CA PRO A 36 3.78 10.51 -5.81
C PRO A 36 4.67 9.78 -6.81
N PRO A 37 4.85 10.31 -8.04
CA PRO A 37 5.79 9.73 -8.97
C PRO A 37 7.16 9.69 -8.30
N THR A 38 7.80 8.53 -8.29
CA THR A 38 9.16 8.35 -7.81
C THR A 38 10.11 8.99 -8.84
N GLN A 39 10.12 10.32 -8.95
CA GLN A 39 11.20 11.02 -9.64
C GLN A 39 12.43 10.89 -8.74
N THR A 40 13.21 9.84 -8.94
CA THR A 40 14.64 9.91 -8.64
C THR A 40 15.21 11.02 -9.54
N PRO A 41 15.82 12.08 -8.99
CA PRO A 41 16.60 12.99 -9.81
C PRO A 41 17.64 12.12 -10.53
N GLN A 42 17.54 11.99 -11.85
CA GLN A 42 18.66 11.50 -12.62
C GLN A 42 19.74 12.55 -12.42
N ALA A 43 20.77 12.23 -11.64
CA ALA A 43 21.99 13.03 -11.62
C ALA A 43 22.53 13.02 -13.05
N GLN A 44 22.28 14.11 -13.78
CA GLN A 44 22.92 14.38 -15.05
C GLN A 44 24.38 14.71 -14.73
N ASN A 45 25.27 13.76 -15.03
CA ASN A 45 26.69 14.04 -15.21
C ASN A 45 26.90 14.63 -16.61
#